data_AF-A0A7L1KIC3-F1
#
_entry.id   AF-A0A7L1KIC3-F1
#
_cell.length_a   1.000
_cell.length_b   1.000
_cell.length_c   1.000
_cell.angle_alpha   90.00
_cell.angle_beta   90.00
_cell.angle_gamma   90.00
#
_symmetry.space_group_name_H-M   'P 1'
#
loop_
_entity.id
_entity.type
_entity.pdbx_description
1 polymer ?
#
loop_
_entity_poly.entity_id
_entity_poly.type
_entity_poly.pdbx_seq_one_letter_code
_entity_poly.pdbx_strand_id
1 'polypeptide(L)' 'QPCAVLDIKDCFFSIPLHEEDKEQFAFSVVFPNSQRPNLRFQWKVLPQGMINSPTICQITVDRALAPVRR' A
#
# COMPACT_ATOMS: atom_id res chain seq x y z
N GLN A 1 30.13 -15.67 2.22
CA GLN A 1 29.65 -14.83 1.10
C GLN A 1 29.21 -13.48 1.67
N PRO A 2 29.55 -12.35 1.04
CA PRO A 2 28.98 -11.07 1.43
C PRO A 2 27.47 -11.10 1.17
N CYS A 3 26.68 -10.68 2.15
CA CYS A 3 25.24 -10.49 2.03
C CYS A 3 24.98 -9.00 1.80
N ALA A 4 24.27 -8.67 0.72
CA ALA A 4 23.78 -7.32 0.47
C ALA A 4 22.30 -7.27 0.88
N VAL A 5 21.93 -6.25 1.65
CA VAL A 5 20.53 -5.98 2.01
C VAL A 5 20.07 -4.78 1.18
N LEU A 6 18.98 -4.96 0.43
CA LEU A 6 18.35 -3.91 -0.35
C LEU A 6 17.03 -3.53 0.32
N ASP A 7 16.88 -2.27 0.69
CA ASP A 7 15.61 -1.72 1.16
C ASP A 7 14.74 -1.30 -0.02
N ILE A 8 13.55 -1.89 -0.14
CA ILE A 8 12.53 -1.50 -1.12
C ILE A 8 11.61 -0.48 -0.44
N LYS A 9 12.13 0.74 -0.33
CA LYS A 9 11.44 1.83 0.35
C LYS A 9 10.04 2.02 -0.22
N ASP A 10 9.05 2.15 0.68
CA ASP A 10 7.66 2.45 0.33
C ASP A 10 6.98 1.43 -0.62
N CYS A 11 7.35 0.13 -0.54
CA CYS A 11 6.78 -0.95 -1.39
C CYS A 11 5.26 -0.87 -1.52
N PHE A 12 4.53 -0.66 -0.42
CA PHE A 12 3.07 -0.67 -0.43
C PHE A 12 2.48 0.48 -1.25
N PHE A 13 3.11 1.67 -1.19
CA PHE A 13 2.66 2.83 -1.95
C PHE A 13 2.95 2.74 -3.44
N SER A 14 3.77 1.77 -3.85
CA SER A 14 4.07 1.50 -5.26
C SER A 14 3.12 0.48 -5.89
N ILE A 15 2.24 -0.15 -5.11
CA ILE A 15 1.33 -1.20 -5.57
C ILE A 15 -0.10 -0.64 -5.64
N PRO A 16 -0.72 -0.56 -6.83
CA PRO A 16 -2.07 -0.05 -6.97
C PRO A 16 -3.09 -0.97 -6.29
N LEU A 17 -4.08 -0.36 -5.64
CA LEU A 17 -5.24 -1.08 -5.12
C LEU A 17 -6.24 -1.30 -6.25
N HIS A 18 -6.91 -2.45 -6.27
CA HIS A 18 -7.94 -2.75 -7.25
C HIS A 18 -9.11 -1.74 -7.14
N GLU A 19 -9.66 -1.29 -8.27
CA GLU A 19 -10.68 -0.22 -8.29
C GLU A 19 -11.92 -0.57 -7.45
N GLU A 20 -12.37 -1.82 -7.48
CA GLU A 20 -13.53 -2.31 -6.73
C GLU A 20 -13.31 -2.31 -5.21
N ASP A 21 -12.05 -2.36 -4.77
CA ASP A 21 -11.71 -2.38 -3.35
C ASP A 21 -11.60 -0.97 -2.76
N LYS A 22 -11.33 0.07 -3.59
CA LYS A 22 -11.03 1.43 -3.11
C LYS A 22 -12.12 2.03 -2.22
N GLU A 23 -13.39 1.75 -2.54
CA GLU A 23 -14.53 2.24 -1.76
C GLU A 23 -14.61 1.57 -0.38
N GLN A 24 -14.26 0.28 -0.29
CA GLN A 24 -14.24 -0.47 0.98
C GLN A 24 -13.16 0.07 1.92
N PHE A 25 -12.08 0.60 1.35
CA PHE A 25 -10.99 1.23 2.08
C PHE A 25 -11.13 2.76 2.17
N ALA A 26 -12.33 3.31 2.01
CA ALA A 26 -12.55 4.73 2.25
C ALA A 26 -12.43 5.10 3.74
N PHE A 27 -11.87 6.26 4.04
CA PHE A 27 -11.77 6.81 5.40
C PHE A 27 -12.17 8.28 5.45
N SER A 28 -12.50 8.76 6.65
CA SER A 28 -12.89 10.15 6.88
C SER A 28 -11.89 10.86 7.77
N VAL A 29 -11.48 12.07 7.38
CA VAL A 29 -10.77 13.00 8.24
C VAL A 29 -11.80 13.91 8.91
N VAL A 30 -11.88 13.83 10.23
CA VAL A 30 -12.82 14.60 11.05
C VAL A 30 -12.11 15.81 11.66
N PHE A 31 -12.77 16.96 11.66
CA PHE A 31 -12.20 18.19 12.20
C PHE A 31 -12.75 18.53 13.59
N PRO A 32 -11.91 19.02 14.51
CA PRO A 32 -12.35 19.42 15.84
C PRO A 32 -13.47 20.45 15.77
N ASN A 33 -14.47 20.31 16.64
CA ASN A 33 -15.58 21.25 16.79
C ASN A 33 -16.29 21.63 15.48
N SER A 34 -16.29 20.72 14.49
CA SER A 34 -16.90 20.95 13.18
C SER A 34 -16.38 22.20 12.46
N GLN A 35 -15.11 22.58 12.69
CA GLN A 35 -14.48 23.76 12.09
C GLN A 35 -14.54 23.77 10.55
N ARG A 36 -14.65 22.60 9.93
CA ARG A 36 -14.95 22.42 8.50
C ARG A 36 -15.64 21.08 8.28
N PRO A 37 -16.34 20.89 7.14
CA PRO A 37 -16.95 19.61 6.79
C PRO A 37 -15.92 18.48 6.80
N ASN A 38 -16.33 17.31 7.26
CA ASN A 38 -15.50 16.10 7.22
C ASN A 38 -15.15 15.77 5.78
N LEU A 39 -13.89 15.39 5.55
CA LEU A 39 -13.41 15.01 4.23
C LEU A 39 -13.33 13.48 4.13
N ARG A 40 -13.83 12.91 3.04
CA ARG A 40 -13.76 11.48 2.75
C ARG A 40 -12.70 11.22 1.67
N PHE A 41 -11.84 10.25 1.92
CA PHE A 41 -10.76 9.84 1.02
C PHE A 41 -10.82 8.33 0.78
N GLN A 42 -10.27 7.88 -0.33
CA GLN A 42 -10.10 6.47 -0.66
C GLN A 42 -8.61 6.17 -0.87
N TRP A 43 -8.17 5.00 -0.44
CA TRP A 43 -6.84 4.52 -0.77
C TRP A 43 -6.73 4.23 -2.26
N LYS A 44 -5.64 4.67 -2.89
CA LYS A 44 -5.31 4.37 -4.30
C LYS A 44 -4.33 3.22 -4.46
N VAL A 45 -3.59 2.93 -3.40
CA VAL A 45 -2.47 2.00 -3.31
C VAL A 45 -2.64 1.18 -2.04
N LEU A 46 -1.85 0.13 -1.85
CA LEU A 46 -1.99 -0.71 -0.66
C LEU A 46 -1.84 0.11 0.63
N PRO A 47 -2.84 0.07 1.52
CA PRO A 47 -2.76 0.76 2.80
C PRO A 47 -1.78 0.06 3.74
N GLN A 48 -1.06 0.85 4.53
CA GLN A 48 -0.28 0.33 5.67
C GLN A 48 -1.24 -0.16 6.76
N GLY A 49 -0.89 -1.28 7.41
CA GLY A 49 -1.71 -1.89 8.45
C GLY A 49 -2.81 -2.85 7.96
N MET A 50 -3.03 -2.96 6.64
CA MET A 50 -3.88 -4.03 6.11
C MET A 50 -3.16 -5.37 6.20
N ILE A 51 -3.84 -6.37 6.77
CA ILE A 51 -3.30 -7.72 7.04
C ILE A 51 -2.71 -8.37 5.78
N ASN A 52 -3.33 -8.14 4.62
CA ASN A 52 -2.92 -8.75 3.36
C ASN A 52 -1.84 -7.94 2.60
N SER A 53 -1.53 -6.70 3.01
CA SER A 53 -0.52 -5.87 2.34
C SER A 53 0.87 -6.52 2.27
N PRO A 54 1.39 -7.18 3.34
CA PRO A 54 2.68 -7.86 3.28
C PRO A 54 2.72 -8.98 2.22
N THR A 55 1.68 -9.81 2.16
CA THR A 55 1.60 -10.91 1.18
C THR A 55 1.54 -10.39 -0.25
N ILE A 56 0.77 -9.33 -0.51
CA ILE A 56 0.67 -8.73 -1.84
C ILE A 56 2.02 -8.09 -2.26
N CYS A 57 2.70 -7.39 -1.34
CA CYS A 57 4.04 -6.85 -1.62
C CYS A 57 5.05 -7.96 -1.90
N GLN A 58 5.05 -9.05 -1.13
CA GLN A 58 5.94 -10.19 -1.35
C GLN A 58 5.74 -10.78 -2.76
N ILE A 59 4.49 -11.07 -3.15
CA ILE A 59 4.16 -11.61 -4.48
C ILE A 59 4.60 -10.63 -5.58
N THR A 60 4.40 -9.33 -5.38
CA THR A 60 4.75 -8.31 -6.37
C THR A 60 6.26 -8.20 -6.54
N VAL A 61 7.01 -8.17 -5.44
CA VAL A 61 8.49 -8.13 -5.46
C VAL A 61 9.06 -9.41 -6.06
N ASP A 62 8.52 -10.58 -5.70
CA ASP A 62 8.97 -11.85 -6.27
C ASP A 62 8.77 -11.90 -7.79
N ARG A 63 7.63 -11.42 -8.29
CA ARG A 63 7.37 -11.30 -9.74
C ARG A 63 8.32 -10.31 -10.41
N ALA A 64 8.57 -9.17 -9.78
CA ALA A 64 9.48 -8.15 -10.32
C ALA A 64 10.93 -8.63 -10.40
N LEU A 65 11.37 -9.45 -9.44
CA LEU A 65 12.74 -10.00 -9.39
C LEU A 65 12.91 -11.28 -10.22
N ALA A 66 11.83 -11.90 -10.68
CA ALA A 66 11.88 -13.15 -11.46
C ALA A 66 12.86 -13.12 -12.65
N PRO A 67 12.99 -12.02 -13.43
CA PRO A 67 13.93 -11.97 -14.57
C PRO A 67 15.42 -12.01 -14.18
N VAL A 68 15.79 -11.56 -12.98
CA VAL A 68 17.18 -11.40 -12.53
C VAL A 68 17.64 -12.49 -11.56
N ARG A 69 16.73 -13.34 -11.07
CA ARG A 69 17.01 -14.48 -10.18
C ARG A 69 17.64 -15.70 -10.90
N ARG A 70 18.37 -15.49 -12.00
CA ARG A 70 19.12 -16.55 -12.69
C ARG A 70 20.49 -16.76 -12.05
#